data_AF-A0A3D1GZ44-F1
#
_entry.id   AF-A0A3D1GZ44-F1
#
_cell.length_a   1.000
_cell.length_b   1.000
_cell.length_c   1.000
_cell.angle_alpha   90.00
_cell.angle_beta   90.00
_cell.angle_gamma   90.00
#
_symmetry.space_group_name_H-M   'P 1'
#
loop_
_entity.id
_entity.type
_entity.pdbx_description
1 polymer ?
#
loop_
_entity_poly.entity_id
_entity_poly.type
_entity_poly.pdbx_seq_one_letter_code
_entity_poly.pdbx_strand_id
1 'polypeptide(L)'
;MVSIGEDAFRDYANVWFDLVECNMFKPFEIADNTFTNSTYWNAKLYLPHGIKELYEEIIGRKNFKNIFELEPTAITAIEKDKEKSELIFFTIEGVRENNPKKGIYT
;
A
#
# COMPACT_ATOMS: atom_id res chain seq x y z
N MET A 1 2.95 -6.44 -20.01
CA MET A 1 2.92 -7.20 -18.74
C MET A 1 3.77 -6.42 -17.74
N VAL A 2 3.30 -6.20 -16.52
CA VAL A 2 4.10 -5.55 -15.46
C VAL A 2 4.76 -6.67 -14.67
N SER A 3 6.08 -6.74 -14.67
CA SER A 3 6.87 -7.74 -13.95
C SER A 3 8.16 -7.13 -13.44
N ILE A 4 8.74 -7.79 -12.43
CA ILE A 4 10.15 -7.57 -12.05
C ILE A 4 10.93 -8.72 -12.70
N GLY A 5 11.96 -8.37 -13.47
CA GLY A 5 12.73 -9.30 -14.28
C GLY A 5 13.69 -10.16 -13.47
N GLU A 6 14.23 -11.19 -14.12
CA GLU A 6 15.30 -12.02 -13.57
C GLU A 6 16.51 -11.15 -13.22
N ASP A 7 17.23 -11.51 -12.16
CA ASP A 7 18.47 -10.83 -11.77
C ASP A 7 18.30 -9.32 -11.53
N ALA A 8 17.09 -8.83 -11.27
CA ALA A 8 16.81 -7.39 -11.10
C ALA A 8 17.67 -6.73 -10.01
N PHE A 9 18.16 -7.52 -9.05
CA PHE A 9 19.04 -7.09 -7.96
C PHE A 9 20.41 -7.79 -7.96
N ARG A 10 20.82 -8.39 -9.09
CA ARG A 10 22.04 -9.22 -9.17
C ARG A 10 23.33 -8.48 -8.87
N ASP A 11 23.43 -7.19 -9.20
CA ASP A 11 24.63 -6.40 -8.89
C ASP A 11 24.85 -6.25 -7.36
N TYR A 12 23.84 -6.61 -6.56
CA TYR A 12 23.89 -6.71 -5.12
C TYR A 12 23.96 -8.16 -4.62
N ALA A 13 24.37 -9.13 -5.45
CA ALA A 13 24.37 -10.56 -5.09
C ALA A 13 25.36 -10.96 -3.99
N ASN A 14 26.34 -10.10 -3.69
CA ASN A 14 27.24 -10.26 -2.53
C ASN A 14 26.60 -9.80 -1.21
N VAL A 15 25.41 -9.20 -1.27
CA VAL A 15 24.57 -8.89 -0.12
C VAL A 15 23.22 -9.58 -0.29
N TRP A 16 22.45 -9.60 0.79
CA TRP A 16 21.07 -10.03 0.78
C TRP A 16 20.25 -8.95 1.46
N PHE A 17 18.96 -8.86 1.11
CA PHE A 17 18.09 -7.87 1.73
C PHE A 17 17.56 -8.40 3.05
N ASP A 18 17.67 -7.62 4.12
CA ASP A 18 17.00 -7.93 5.39
C ASP A 18 15.48 -7.76 5.29
N LEU A 19 15.03 -6.86 4.41
CA LEU A 19 13.65 -6.40 4.31
C LEU A 19 13.26 -6.14 2.85
N VAL A 20 12.08 -6.63 2.47
CA VAL A 20 11.37 -6.28 1.24
C VAL A 20 9.96 -5.83 1.63
N GLU A 21 9.55 -4.64 1.23
CA GLU A 21 8.21 -4.12 1.50
C GLU A 21 7.43 -3.98 0.18
N CYS A 22 6.21 -4.51 0.14
CA CYS A 22 5.36 -4.51 -1.05
C CYS A 22 4.00 -3.90 -0.73
N ASN A 23 3.82 -2.62 -1.02
CA ASN A 23 2.58 -1.88 -0.71
C ASN A 23 1.42 -2.09 -1.69
N MET A 24 1.43 -3.19 -2.44
CA MET A 24 0.48 -3.44 -3.52
C MET A 24 -0.56 -4.51 -3.13
N PHE A 25 -1.84 -4.14 -3.17
CA PHE A 25 -2.96 -5.04 -2.86
C PHE A 25 -3.24 -6.09 -3.94
N LYS A 26 -2.82 -5.81 -5.17
CA LYS A 26 -2.96 -6.72 -6.30
C LYS A 26 -1.58 -7.21 -6.76
N PRO A 27 -1.07 -8.31 -6.19
CA PRO A 27 0.24 -8.84 -6.57
C PRO A 27 0.30 -9.25 -8.04
N PHE A 28 1.51 -9.17 -8.61
CA PHE A 28 1.86 -9.72 -9.91
C PHE A 28 3.08 -10.63 -9.75
N GLU A 29 3.26 -11.53 -10.71
CA GLU A 29 4.37 -12.47 -10.76
C GLU A 29 5.72 -11.76 -10.90
N ILE A 30 6.70 -12.20 -10.13
CA ILE A 30 8.09 -11.81 -10.35
C ILE A 30 8.82 -13.01 -10.94
N ALA A 31 9.82 -12.74 -11.79
CA ALA A 31 10.57 -13.82 -12.41
C ALA A 31 11.31 -14.65 -11.35
N ASP A 32 11.58 -15.92 -11.67
CA ASP A 32 12.45 -16.73 -10.84
C ASP A 32 13.84 -16.07 -10.76
N ASN A 33 14.52 -16.18 -9.62
CA ASN A 33 15.80 -15.49 -9.36
C ASN A 33 15.74 -13.96 -9.45
N THR A 34 14.57 -13.33 -9.29
CA THR A 34 14.50 -11.88 -9.06
C THR A 34 15.38 -11.48 -7.87
N PHE A 35 15.33 -12.27 -6.80
CA PHE A 35 16.17 -12.13 -5.62
C PHE A 35 17.12 -13.32 -5.47
N THR A 36 18.20 -13.13 -4.70
CA THR A 36 19.11 -14.22 -4.33
C THR A 36 18.41 -15.21 -3.40
N ASN A 37 18.87 -16.47 -3.40
CA ASN A 37 18.41 -17.48 -2.44
C ASN A 37 18.53 -16.96 -0.99
N SER A 38 19.66 -16.35 -0.63
CA SER A 38 19.85 -15.76 0.69
C SER A 38 18.77 -14.74 1.05
N THR A 39 18.31 -13.93 0.10
CA THR A 39 17.19 -13.00 0.32
C THR A 39 15.89 -13.76 0.54
N TYR A 40 15.54 -14.73 -0.30
CA TYR A 40 14.31 -15.51 -0.14
C TYR A 40 14.23 -16.24 1.21
N TRP A 41 15.37 -16.71 1.74
CA TRP A 41 15.43 -17.43 3.00
C TRP A 41 15.42 -16.52 4.23
N ASN A 42 16.08 -15.36 4.18
CA ASN A 42 16.36 -14.56 5.38
C ASN A 42 15.58 -13.24 5.44
N ALA A 43 15.15 -12.68 4.29
CA ALA A 43 14.44 -11.41 4.27
C ALA A 43 13.06 -11.53 4.92
N LYS A 44 12.62 -10.44 5.55
CA LYS A 44 11.21 -10.22 5.90
C LYS A 44 10.49 -9.59 4.70
N LEU A 45 9.44 -10.24 4.21
CA LEU A 45 8.54 -9.65 3.22
C LEU A 45 7.31 -9.08 3.94
N TYR A 46 7.18 -7.75 3.98
CA TYR A 46 6.00 -7.07 4.52
C TYR A 46 5.00 -6.73 3.42
N LEU A 47 3.74 -7.07 3.67
CA LEU A 47 2.59 -6.89 2.79
C LEU A 47 1.49 -6.07 3.49
N PRO A 48 0.58 -5.42 2.75
CA PRO A 48 -0.67 -4.95 3.33
C PRO A 48 -1.41 -6.07 4.06
N HIS A 49 -2.25 -5.67 5.01
CA HIS A 49 -3.09 -6.61 5.75
C HIS A 49 -4.15 -7.28 4.86
N GLY A 50 -4.43 -8.56 5.12
CA GLY A 50 -5.49 -9.34 4.49
C GLY A 50 -5.18 -9.87 3.08
N ILE A 51 -3.92 -9.87 2.64
CA ILE A 51 -3.54 -10.31 1.29
C ILE A 51 -2.37 -11.30 1.26
N LYS A 52 -1.90 -11.79 2.40
CA LYS A 52 -0.77 -12.72 2.50
C LYS A 52 -0.97 -13.99 1.67
N GLU A 53 -2.14 -14.60 1.75
CA GLU A 53 -2.45 -15.84 1.01
C GLU A 53 -2.26 -15.67 -0.50
N LEU A 54 -2.63 -14.50 -1.05
CA LEU A 54 -2.42 -14.19 -2.47
C LEU A 54 -0.94 -14.19 -2.85
N TYR A 55 -0.06 -13.73 -1.96
CA TYR A 55 1.38 -13.68 -2.21
C TYR A 55 2.06 -15.05 -2.06
N GLU A 56 1.51 -15.93 -1.22
CA GLU A 56 2.01 -17.29 -1.00
C GLU A 56 1.78 -18.20 -2.20
N GLU A 57 0.86 -17.85 -3.11
CA GLU A 57 0.56 -18.62 -4.31
C GLU A 57 1.26 -18.09 -5.57
N ILE A 58 1.78 -16.86 -5.55
CA ILE A 58 2.28 -16.18 -6.75
C ILE A 58 3.72 -16.54 -7.09
N ILE A 59 3.99 -16.75 -8.37
CA ILE A 59 5.31 -17.08 -8.92
C ILE A 59 6.35 -16.06 -8.46
N GLY A 60 7.50 -16.57 -8.01
CA GLY A 60 8.61 -15.82 -7.44
C GLY A 60 8.36 -15.25 -6.03
N ARG A 61 7.12 -14.87 -5.70
CA ARG A 61 6.76 -14.33 -4.37
C ARG A 61 6.62 -15.43 -3.33
N LYS A 62 6.06 -16.58 -3.71
CA LYS A 62 5.99 -17.80 -2.88
C LYS A 62 7.34 -18.33 -2.41
N ASN A 63 8.44 -17.83 -2.97
CA ASN A 63 9.79 -18.25 -2.60
C ASN A 63 10.24 -17.65 -1.26
N PHE A 64 9.67 -16.52 -0.83
CA PHE A 64 9.97 -15.90 0.46
C PHE A 64 9.53 -16.79 1.62
N LYS A 65 10.42 -17.02 2.60
CA LYS A 65 10.12 -17.85 3.78
C LYS A 65 9.50 -17.09 4.93
N ASN A 66 9.73 -15.78 5.01
CA ASN A 66 9.24 -14.95 6.12
C ASN A 66 8.30 -13.87 5.58
N ILE A 67 7.03 -14.24 5.37
CA ILE A 67 5.98 -13.34 4.88
C ILE A 67 5.13 -12.86 6.05
N PHE A 68 5.08 -11.54 6.22
CA PHE A 68 4.35 -10.84 7.27
C PHE A 68 3.39 -9.83 6.66
N GLU A 69 2.26 -9.64 7.32
CA GLU A 69 1.40 -8.51 7.03
C GLU A 69 1.77 -7.35 7.96
N LEU A 70 1.67 -6.15 7.43
CA LEU A 70 1.73 -4.93 8.23
C LEU A 70 0.48 -4.90 9.09
N GLU A 71 0.68 -4.70 10.40
CA GLU A 71 -0.43 -4.43 11.31
C GLU A 71 -1.20 -3.22 10.79
N PRO A 72 -2.52 -3.32 10.60
CA PRO A 72 -3.31 -2.16 10.29
C PRO A 72 -3.15 -1.15 11.42
N THR A 73 -2.55 0.01 11.12
CA THR A 73 -2.62 1.14 12.04
C THR A 73 -4.10 1.44 12.30
N ALA A 74 -4.47 1.93 13.49
CA ALA A 74 -5.85 2.27 13.86
C ALA A 74 -6.54 3.29 12.91
N ILE A 75 -5.82 3.80 11.92
CA ILE A 75 -6.35 4.50 10.75
C ILE A 75 -6.60 3.46 9.65
N THR A 76 -7.63 2.64 9.83
CA THR A 76 -8.11 1.69 8.83
C THR A 76 -8.91 2.45 7.78
N ALA A 77 -8.21 3.01 6.79
CA ALA A 77 -8.78 3.74 5.66
C ALA A 77 -9.55 5.02 6.03
N ILE A 78 -9.19 6.12 5.39
CA ILE A 78 -10.16 7.21 5.19
C ILE A 78 -11.16 6.61 4.19
N GLU A 79 -12.27 6.04 4.69
CA GLU A 79 -13.43 5.87 3.85
C GLU A 79 -13.69 7.25 3.24
N LYS A 80 -13.63 7.37 1.91
CA LYS A 80 -14.19 8.55 1.26
C LYS A 80 -15.65 8.53 1.66
N ASP A 81 -15.99 9.38 2.62
CA ASP A 81 -17.34 9.57 3.08
C ASP A 81 -18.19 9.82 1.83
N LYS A 82 -18.92 8.79 1.41
CA LYS A 82 -19.86 8.87 0.29
C LYS A 82 -21.13 9.59 0.72
N GLU A 83 -21.20 10.03 1.98
CA GLU A 83 -22.23 10.90 2.48
C GLU A 83 -21.72 12.34 2.53
N LYS A 84 -22.03 13.05 1.43
CA LYS A 84 -22.51 14.43 1.44
C LYS A 84 -21.88 15.29 2.55
N SER A 85 -20.72 15.88 2.28
CA SER A 85 -20.25 17.01 3.08
C SER A 85 -21.35 18.09 3.05
N GLU A 86 -22.08 18.21 4.16
CA GLU A 86 -22.96 19.36 4.34
C GLU A 86 -22.07 20.59 4.29
N LEU A 87 -22.25 21.42 3.25
CA LEU A 87 -21.56 22.69 3.16
C LEU A 87 -22.05 23.56 4.33
N ILE A 88 -21.19 23.74 5.32
CA ILE A 88 -21.42 24.65 6.44
C ILE A 88 -20.91 26.02 6.01
N PHE A 89 -21.81 27.01 5.99
CA PHE A 89 -21.47 28.40 5.67
C PHE A 89 -21.35 29.21 6.95
N PHE A 90 -20.38 30.13 6.99
CA PHE A 90 -20.19 31.07 8.09
C PHE A 90 -20.18 32.50 7.56
N THR A 91 -20.69 33.45 8.34
CA THR A 91 -20.53 34.88 8.07
C THR A 91 -19.10 35.33 8.39
N ILE A 92 -18.73 36.56 8.00
CA ILE A 92 -17.40 37.13 8.31
C ILE A 92 -17.20 37.33 9.82
N GLU A 93 -18.28 37.37 10.60
CA GLU A 93 -18.29 37.41 12.06
C GLU A 93 -18.24 36.01 12.70
N GLY A 94 -18.17 34.94 11.90
CA GLY A 94 -18.07 33.56 12.37
C GLY A 94 -19.40 32.93 12.80
N VAL A 95 -20.55 33.50 12.40
CA VAL A 95 -21.87 32.95 12.71
C VAL A 95 -22.26 31.91 11.65
N ARG A 96 -22.77 30.74 12.09
CA ARG A 96 -23.24 29.69 11.18
C ARG A 96 -24.48 30.17 10.41
N GLU A 97 -24.41 30.11 9.08
CA GLU A 97 -25.48 30.48 8.16
C GLU A 97 -26.20 29.22 7.67
N ASN A 98 -27.52 29.16 7.88
CA ASN A 98 -28.35 28.00 7.54
C ASN A 98 -29.07 28.17 6.20
N ASN A 99 -29.06 29.38 5.61
CA ASN A 99 -29.74 29.64 4.34
C ASN A 99 -28.95 30.62 3.45
N PRO A 100 -27.81 30.20 2.87
CA PRO A 100 -27.00 31.06 2.03
C PRO A 100 -27.78 31.49 0.79
N LYS A 101 -27.98 32.80 0.62
CA LYS A 101 -28.54 33.36 -0.62
C LYS A 101 -27.43 33.56 -1.64
N LYS A 102 -27.67 33.18 -2.90
CA LYS A 102 -26.76 33.49 -4.02
C LYS A 102 -26.66 35.00 -4.20
N GLY A 103 -25.51 35.59 -3.89
CA GLY A 103 -25.24 37.02 -4.04
C GLY A 103 -23.91 37.42 -3.39
N ILE A 104 -23.44 38.64 -3.68
CA ILE A 104 -22.28 39.23 -3.02
C ILE A 104 -22.72 39.69 -1.63
N TYR A 105 -22.09 39.15 -0.58
CA TYR A 105 -22.20 39.70 0.77
C TYR A 105 -21.39 41.01 0.77
N THR A 106 -22.10 42.14 0.67
CA THR A 106 -21.56 43.49 0.90
C THR A 106 -21.63 43.87 2.37
#